data_AF-A0A517P1E7-F1
#
_entry.id   AF-A0A517P1E7-F1
#
_cell.length_a   1.000
_cell.length_b   1.000
_cell.length_c   1.000
_cell.angle_alpha   90.00
_cell.angle_beta   90.00
_cell.angle_gamma   90.00
#
_symmetry.space_group_name_H-M   'P 1'
#
loop_
_entity.id
_entity.type
_entity.pdbx_description
1 polymer ?
#
loop_
_entity_poly.entity_id
_entity_poly.type
_entity_poly.pdbx_seq_one_letter_code
_entity_poly.pdbx_strand_id
1 'polypeptide(L)'
;MIVAGQSCSLIQLSSAVCRPSLVSDCTFKWRGSFPKKFPELAKETGLRFRLCFCSTVLEKSTVNTMPVPHSEREFHFISGLPRSGSTLTAALLRQNPRFSAGMSSPVAGLFEGVISQVSAGSEISTMVDPDQRARILRGLFDSYYADRDQPVIFDTSRSWTAQLSALMKLFPDAKLICTVRNVAWVMDSLERQFRNNAFENTRLFNNPGERSTVYTRVEALAGANRLVGYPWHALREACYSEFAERLVLVDYDLLTARPADVLQLLYEFLGEEPFEHDFENVQYDAPEFDAQLGLDGLHRVHKTVQPRPRETILPPDLFQRYSQLSFWHDLPHSAAYRIVAQAPTDQQQHTMPEPKQTVQ
;
A
#
# COMPACT_ATOMS: atom_id res chain seq x y z
N MET A 1 31.66 -12.92 39.61
CA MET A 1 32.02 -14.14 40.37
C MET A 1 31.01 -15.21 39.99
N ILE A 2 31.50 -16.40 39.64
CA ILE A 2 30.79 -17.57 39.10
C ILE A 2 29.74 -18.08 40.09
N VAL A 3 28.73 -18.82 39.57
CA VAL A 3 28.01 -20.02 40.12
C VAL A 3 26.53 -19.90 39.66
N ALA A 4 26.03 -20.53 38.59
CA ALA A 4 25.86 -21.97 38.28
C ALA A 4 25.06 -22.76 39.34
N GLY A 5 23.83 -23.16 39.00
CA GLY A 5 23.01 -24.08 39.80
C GLY A 5 21.89 -24.69 38.96
N GLN A 6 22.17 -25.88 38.40
CA GLN A 6 21.25 -26.69 37.61
C GLN A 6 20.06 -27.21 38.43
N SER A 7 18.92 -27.41 37.77
CA SER A 7 18.00 -28.51 38.09
C SER A 7 17.55 -29.20 36.80
N CYS A 8 17.48 -30.52 36.91
CA CYS A 8 17.40 -31.52 35.86
C CYS A 8 15.96 -32.05 35.74
N SER A 9 15.46 -32.33 34.53
CA SER A 9 14.58 -33.49 34.29
C SER A 9 14.11 -33.63 32.83
N LEU A 10 14.53 -34.75 32.23
CA LEU A 10 13.80 -35.68 31.34
C LEU A 10 12.78 -35.16 30.31
N ILE A 11 13.02 -35.44 29.02
CA ILE A 11 12.01 -36.00 28.09
C ILE A 11 12.68 -37.00 27.12
N GLN A 12 12.05 -38.17 27.00
CA GLN A 12 12.37 -39.32 26.14
C GLN A 12 12.37 -38.97 24.63
N LEU A 13 13.24 -39.61 23.85
CA LEU A 13 13.12 -39.68 22.40
C LEU A 13 13.01 -41.13 21.93
N SER A 14 11.90 -41.40 21.25
CA SER A 14 11.53 -42.63 20.58
C SER A 14 12.48 -42.95 19.42
N SER A 15 12.76 -44.24 19.26
CA SER A 15 13.53 -44.86 18.19
C SER A 15 12.99 -44.55 16.79
N ALA A 16 13.86 -44.07 15.90
CA ALA A 16 13.64 -44.12 14.45
C ALA A 16 14.72 -45.01 13.80
N VAL A 17 14.25 -46.00 13.06
CA VAL A 17 15.02 -47.05 12.38
C VAL A 17 15.69 -46.47 11.14
N CYS A 18 17.03 -46.55 11.06
CA CYS A 18 17.79 -46.25 9.84
C CYS A 18 17.64 -47.39 8.81
N ARG A 19 17.24 -47.06 7.58
CA ARG A 19 17.42 -47.91 6.40
C ARG A 19 18.66 -47.46 5.62
N PRO A 20 19.52 -48.38 5.13
CA PRO A 20 20.68 -48.03 4.33
C PRO A 20 20.34 -48.08 2.83
N SER A 21 20.54 -46.99 2.11
CA SER A 21 20.70 -47.07 0.65
C SER A 21 21.38 -45.81 0.12
N LEU A 22 22.30 -46.05 -0.82
CA LEU A 22 23.05 -45.10 -1.66
C LEU A 22 24.36 -44.59 -1.03
N VAL A 23 25.37 -45.45 -1.15
CA VAL A 23 26.77 -45.04 -1.29
C VAL A 23 26.88 -44.38 -2.67
N SER A 24 27.08 -43.07 -2.70
CA SER A 24 27.63 -42.38 -3.87
C SER A 24 28.99 -41.81 -3.49
N ASP A 25 30.02 -42.26 -4.20
CA ASP A 25 31.41 -41.84 -4.08
C ASP A 25 31.55 -40.32 -4.21
N CYS A 26 31.77 -39.63 -3.10
CA CYS A 26 32.30 -38.28 -3.09
C CYS A 26 33.77 -38.33 -2.68
N THR A 27 34.66 -38.40 -3.67
CA THR A 27 36.10 -38.16 -3.47
C THR A 27 36.34 -36.70 -3.14
N PHE A 28 36.50 -36.37 -1.86
CA PHE A 28 36.95 -35.04 -1.43
C PHE A 28 38.49 -35.03 -1.36
N LYS A 29 39.14 -34.30 -2.28
CA LYS A 29 40.59 -34.08 -2.28
C LYS A 29 40.95 -33.01 -1.24
N TRP A 30 41.56 -33.44 -0.13
CA TRP A 30 42.12 -32.53 0.87
C TRP A 30 43.51 -32.04 0.42
N ARG A 31 43.75 -30.73 0.40
CA ARG A 31 45.07 -30.09 0.26
C ARG A 31 45.37 -29.31 1.54
N GLY A 32 46.27 -29.84 2.37
CA GLY A 32 46.75 -29.16 3.58
C GLY A 32 47.86 -29.97 4.22
N SER A 33 48.82 -29.30 4.87
CA SER A 33 50.05 -29.92 5.40
C SER A 33 49.89 -30.16 6.90
N PHE A 34 50.06 -31.40 7.36
CA PHE A 34 50.17 -31.69 8.79
C PHE A 34 51.60 -31.39 9.29
N PRO A 35 51.79 -30.65 10.40
CA PRO A 35 53.11 -30.50 11.00
C PRO A 35 53.53 -31.78 11.72
N LYS A 36 54.76 -32.19 11.44
CA LYS A 36 55.48 -33.30 12.09
C LYS A 36 55.74 -32.98 13.56
N LYS A 37 55.11 -33.71 14.48
CA LYS A 37 55.66 -34.14 15.78
C LYS A 37 54.58 -34.88 16.55
N PHE A 38 54.65 -36.22 16.53
CA PHE A 38 54.29 -37.14 17.62
C PHE A 38 54.48 -38.58 17.13
N PRO A 39 55.69 -39.14 17.23
CA PRO A 39 55.77 -40.59 17.34
C PRO A 39 56.80 -40.99 18.39
N GLU A 40 56.40 -41.14 19.66
CA GLU A 40 57.26 -41.87 20.61
C GLU A 40 56.55 -42.43 21.84
N LEU A 41 55.27 -42.82 21.72
CA LEU A 41 54.59 -43.52 22.83
C LEU A 41 53.56 -44.56 22.35
N ALA A 42 53.93 -45.36 21.34
CA ALA A 42 53.06 -46.41 20.81
C ALA A 42 53.83 -47.68 20.42
N LYS A 43 54.68 -48.19 21.32
CA LYS A 43 55.37 -49.48 21.11
C LYS A 43 55.23 -50.54 22.21
N GLU A 44 54.50 -50.32 23.30
CA GLU A 44 54.47 -51.32 24.39
C GLU A 44 53.11 -51.74 24.96
N THR A 45 51.98 -51.34 24.39
CA THR A 45 50.69 -51.96 24.74
C THR A 45 49.89 -52.19 23.47
N GLY A 46 49.48 -53.43 23.22
CA GLY A 46 48.71 -53.84 22.04
C GLY A 46 47.27 -53.31 22.00
N LEU A 47 47.06 -52.02 22.31
CA LEU A 47 45.77 -51.35 22.18
C LEU A 47 45.70 -50.59 20.84
N ARG A 48 44.76 -51.00 19.99
CA ARG A 48 44.28 -50.16 18.89
C ARG A 48 43.45 -49.03 19.48
N PHE A 49 44.03 -47.85 19.64
CA PHE A 49 43.25 -46.64 19.89
C PHE A 49 42.52 -46.24 18.60
N ARG A 50 41.21 -46.50 18.56
CA ARG A 50 40.33 -45.80 17.62
C ARG A 50 40.08 -44.43 18.24
N LEU A 51 40.82 -43.41 17.79
CA LEU A 51 40.45 -42.03 18.06
C LEU A 51 39.11 -41.76 17.37
N CYS A 52 38.03 -41.99 18.11
CA CYS A 52 36.73 -41.45 17.77
C CYS A 52 36.80 -39.98 18.16
N PHE A 53 37.21 -39.13 17.22
CA PHE A 53 36.90 -37.70 17.32
C PHE A 53 35.39 -37.59 17.21
N CYS A 54 34.70 -37.70 18.35
CA CYS A 54 33.37 -37.15 18.48
C CYS A 54 33.58 -35.64 18.44
N SER A 55 33.50 -35.05 17.26
CA SER A 55 33.22 -33.62 17.19
C SER A 55 31.84 -33.47 17.80
N THR A 56 31.79 -33.12 19.08
CA THR A 56 30.62 -32.49 19.66
C THR A 56 30.45 -31.19 18.88
N VAL A 57 29.72 -31.29 17.76
CA VAL A 57 29.10 -30.12 17.15
C VAL A 57 28.19 -29.63 18.26
N LEU A 58 28.59 -28.52 18.87
CA LEU A 58 27.65 -27.63 19.54
C LEU A 58 26.61 -27.29 18.48
N GLU A 59 25.56 -28.10 18.40
CA GLU A 59 24.29 -27.67 17.84
C GLU A 59 23.88 -26.48 18.70
N LYS A 60 24.30 -25.29 18.25
CA LYS A 60 23.48 -24.12 18.45
C LYS A 60 22.10 -24.57 18.02
N SER A 61 21.17 -24.59 18.95
CA SER A 61 19.76 -24.54 18.62
C SER A 61 19.56 -23.25 17.82
N THR A 62 19.86 -23.32 16.52
CA THR A 62 19.24 -22.47 15.54
C THR A 62 17.77 -22.76 15.75
N VAL A 63 17.10 -21.84 16.43
CA VAL A 63 15.69 -21.60 16.15
C VAL A 63 15.60 -21.73 14.64
N ASN A 64 14.90 -22.75 14.18
CA ASN A 64 14.62 -22.91 12.78
C ASN A 64 13.66 -21.77 12.45
N THR A 65 14.18 -20.54 12.39
CA THR A 65 13.55 -19.46 11.68
C THR A 65 13.56 -19.97 10.27
N MET A 66 12.43 -20.57 9.88
CA MET A 66 12.13 -20.74 8.47
C MET A 66 12.48 -19.39 7.85
N PRO A 67 13.44 -19.32 6.91
CA PRO A 67 13.64 -18.10 6.17
C PRO A 67 12.27 -17.82 5.56
N VAL A 68 11.61 -16.74 5.99
CA VAL A 68 10.41 -16.27 5.30
C VAL A 68 10.91 -16.05 3.88
N PRO A 69 10.41 -16.82 2.89
CA PRO A 69 10.83 -16.58 1.53
C PRO A 69 10.37 -15.16 1.23
N HIS A 70 11.32 -14.23 1.11
CA HIS A 70 11.05 -12.96 0.48
C HIS A 70 10.77 -13.31 -0.97
N SER A 71 9.53 -13.68 -1.27
CA SER A 71 9.04 -13.68 -2.64
C SER A 71 9.27 -12.25 -3.13
N GLU A 72 9.99 -12.09 -4.24
CA GLU A 72 10.16 -10.82 -4.93
C GLU A 72 8.79 -10.36 -5.46
N ARG A 73 7.91 -9.92 -4.54
CA ARG A 73 6.61 -9.32 -4.86
C ARG A 73 6.83 -7.86 -5.18
N GLU A 74 6.19 -7.42 -6.25
CA GLU A 74 6.14 -6.03 -6.60
C GLU A 74 4.97 -5.36 -5.88
N PHE A 75 5.24 -4.20 -5.30
CA PHE A 75 4.23 -3.41 -4.60
C PHE A 75 3.93 -2.14 -5.36
N HIS A 76 2.65 -1.93 -5.60
CA HIS A 76 2.07 -0.71 -6.11
C HIS A 76 0.96 -0.26 -5.17
N PHE A 77 0.51 0.97 -5.32
CA PHE A 77 -0.47 1.53 -4.40
C PHE A 77 -1.61 2.20 -5.14
N ILE A 78 -2.82 2.10 -4.57
CA ILE A 78 -3.99 2.84 -5.03
C ILE A 78 -4.32 3.88 -3.97
N SER A 79 -4.41 5.14 -4.38
CA SER A 79 -4.75 6.27 -3.52
C SER A 79 -5.68 7.24 -4.26
N GLY A 80 -5.82 8.44 -3.71
CA GLY A 80 -6.58 9.54 -4.29
C GLY A 80 -7.76 9.94 -3.43
N LEU A 81 -8.76 10.56 -4.06
CA LEU A 81 -9.89 11.13 -3.37
C LEU A 81 -10.92 10.05 -3.00
N PRO A 82 -11.64 10.19 -1.88
CA PRO A 82 -12.78 9.32 -1.59
C PRO A 82 -13.83 9.49 -2.69
N ARG A 83 -14.58 8.42 -3.00
CA ARG A 83 -15.66 8.43 -4.01
C ARG A 83 -15.20 8.74 -5.45
N SER A 84 -13.92 8.51 -5.75
CA SER A 84 -13.32 8.73 -7.07
C SER A 84 -12.98 7.45 -7.82
N GLY A 85 -13.49 6.30 -7.37
CA GLY A 85 -13.36 5.04 -8.10
C GLY A 85 -12.18 4.15 -7.71
N SER A 86 -11.47 4.41 -6.61
CA SER A 86 -10.41 3.50 -6.12
C SER A 86 -10.86 2.04 -5.99
N THR A 87 -12.08 1.80 -5.48
CA THR A 87 -12.66 0.46 -5.40
C THR A 87 -12.99 -0.12 -6.77
N LEU A 88 -13.48 0.69 -7.72
CA LEU A 88 -13.73 0.27 -9.10
C LEU A 88 -12.42 -0.10 -9.79
N THR A 89 -11.39 0.73 -9.67
CA THR A 89 -10.05 0.48 -10.19
C THR A 89 -9.48 -0.82 -9.62
N ALA A 90 -9.55 -1.02 -8.30
CA ALA A 90 -9.12 -2.26 -7.67
C ALA A 90 -9.93 -3.48 -8.15
N ALA A 91 -11.25 -3.32 -8.35
CA ALA A 91 -12.13 -4.38 -8.85
C ALA A 91 -11.83 -4.78 -10.31
N LEU A 92 -11.38 -3.82 -11.13
CA LEU A 92 -10.91 -4.09 -12.48
C LEU A 92 -9.55 -4.77 -12.46
N LEU A 93 -8.56 -4.21 -11.74
CA LEU A 93 -7.20 -4.75 -11.68
C LEU A 93 -7.16 -6.19 -11.17
N ARG A 94 -7.97 -6.56 -10.16
CA ARG A 94 -8.03 -7.93 -9.64
C ARG A 94 -8.62 -8.97 -10.61
N GLN A 95 -9.18 -8.55 -11.76
CA GLN A 95 -9.56 -9.51 -12.80
C GLN A 95 -8.33 -10.17 -13.43
N ASN A 96 -7.18 -9.48 -13.44
CA ASN A 96 -5.91 -10.06 -13.85
C ASN A 96 -5.41 -11.02 -12.77
N PRO A 97 -5.19 -12.32 -13.07
CA PRO A 97 -4.77 -13.32 -12.07
C PRO A 97 -3.40 -13.03 -11.47
N ARG A 98 -2.57 -12.19 -12.09
CA ARG A 98 -1.27 -11.74 -11.56
C ARG A 98 -1.41 -10.68 -10.47
N PHE A 99 -2.56 -10.01 -10.35
CA PHE A 99 -2.74 -8.82 -9.53
C PHE A 99 -3.59 -9.12 -8.30
N SER A 100 -3.09 -8.74 -7.13
CA SER A 100 -3.89 -8.65 -5.92
C SER A 100 -4.28 -7.19 -5.70
N ALA A 101 -5.56 -6.88 -5.79
CA ALA A 101 -6.08 -5.54 -5.52
C ALA A 101 -7.40 -5.60 -4.74
N GLY A 102 -7.60 -4.61 -3.87
CA GLY A 102 -8.80 -4.50 -3.05
C GLY A 102 -9.06 -3.09 -2.56
N MET A 103 -10.07 -2.95 -1.70
CA MET A 103 -10.37 -1.73 -0.97
C MET A 103 -9.26 -1.38 0.03
N SER A 104 -9.50 -0.34 0.83
CA SER A 104 -8.54 0.10 1.82
C SER A 104 -8.09 -1.01 2.77
N SER A 105 -6.77 -1.20 2.85
CA SER A 105 -6.15 -2.14 3.78
C SER A 105 -5.87 -1.47 5.14
N PRO A 106 -5.66 -2.24 6.23
CA PRO A 106 -5.20 -1.70 7.50
C PRO A 106 -3.71 -1.31 7.47
N VAL A 107 -2.96 -1.65 6.41
CA VAL A 107 -1.50 -1.54 6.36
C VAL A 107 -1.06 -0.09 6.53
N ALA A 108 -1.74 0.89 5.90
CA ALA A 108 -1.39 2.30 6.07
C ALA A 108 -1.51 2.77 7.53
N GLY A 109 -2.56 2.37 8.24
CA GLY A 109 -2.73 2.72 9.65
C GLY A 109 -1.70 2.05 10.56
N LEU A 110 -1.38 0.78 10.29
CA LEU A 110 -0.31 0.07 10.99
C LEU A 110 1.05 0.70 10.71
N PHE A 111 1.32 1.07 9.46
CA PHE A 111 2.54 1.73 9.02
C PHE A 111 2.77 3.06 9.77
N GLU A 112 1.75 3.92 9.81
CA GLU A 112 1.77 5.17 10.56
C GLU A 112 1.95 4.92 12.07
N GLY A 113 1.25 3.92 12.62
CA GLY A 113 1.38 3.53 14.03
C GLY A 113 2.79 3.09 14.40
N VAL A 114 3.41 2.22 13.59
CA VAL A 114 4.79 1.78 13.79
C VAL A 114 5.74 2.97 13.73
N ILE A 115 5.62 3.83 12.70
CA ILE A 115 6.45 5.04 12.58
C ILE A 115 6.31 5.89 13.84
N SER A 116 5.09 6.17 14.29
CA SER A 116 4.84 6.95 15.50
C SER A 116 5.54 6.38 16.74
N GLN A 117 5.47 5.06 16.93
CA GLN A 117 6.09 4.39 18.09
C GLN A 117 7.61 4.33 18.05
N VAL A 118 8.22 4.35 16.87
CA VAL A 118 9.70 4.34 16.74
C VAL A 118 10.29 5.71 16.45
N SER A 119 9.47 6.76 16.43
CA SER A 119 9.89 8.14 16.16
C SER A 119 10.17 8.94 17.44
N ALA A 120 10.85 10.08 17.28
CA ALA A 120 11.16 10.99 18.38
C ALA A 120 9.89 11.35 19.17
N GLY A 121 9.96 11.29 20.49
CA GLY A 121 8.80 11.43 21.37
C GLY A 121 8.27 10.11 21.94
N SER A 122 8.74 8.96 21.44
CA SER A 122 8.52 7.65 22.05
C SER A 122 9.70 7.20 22.91
N GLU A 123 9.40 6.49 24.01
CA GLU A 123 10.36 5.92 24.96
C GLU A 123 11.38 4.97 24.27
N ILE A 124 10.97 4.31 23.19
CA ILE A 124 11.76 3.28 22.50
C ILE A 124 12.46 3.79 21.23
N SER A 125 12.38 5.09 20.93
CA SER A 125 12.83 5.66 19.66
C SER A 125 14.34 5.53 19.39
N THR A 126 15.16 5.45 20.46
CA THR A 126 16.62 5.25 20.40
C THR A 126 17.02 3.78 20.21
N MET A 127 16.08 2.85 20.37
CA MET A 127 16.34 1.41 20.27
C MET A 127 16.23 0.87 18.85
N VAL A 128 15.72 1.69 17.91
CA VAL A 128 15.46 1.28 16.53
C VAL A 128 16.18 2.22 15.56
N ASP A 129 17.24 1.72 14.93
CA ASP A 129 17.99 2.45 13.91
C ASP A 129 17.20 2.59 12.60
N PRO A 130 17.58 3.50 11.67
CA PRO A 130 16.85 3.71 10.42
C PRO A 130 16.68 2.46 9.55
N ASP A 131 17.67 1.57 9.50
CA ASP A 131 17.60 0.36 8.69
C ASP A 131 16.67 -0.68 9.33
N GLN A 132 16.68 -0.77 10.66
CA GLN A 132 15.71 -1.57 11.42
C GLN A 132 14.29 -1.06 11.20
N ARG A 133 14.06 0.25 11.21
CA ARG A 133 12.74 0.84 10.90
C ARG A 133 12.28 0.42 9.50
N ALA A 134 13.16 0.54 8.50
CA ALA A 134 12.84 0.14 7.13
C ALA A 134 12.50 -1.37 7.04
N ARG A 135 13.28 -2.23 7.70
CA ARG A 135 13.01 -3.68 7.75
C ARG A 135 11.70 -4.01 8.46
N ILE A 136 11.38 -3.36 9.58
CA ILE A 136 10.11 -3.56 10.29
C ILE A 136 8.93 -3.16 9.40
N LEU A 137 9.01 -1.99 8.77
CA LEU A 137 7.95 -1.49 7.89
C LEU A 137 7.79 -2.35 6.64
N ARG A 138 8.88 -2.83 6.03
CA ARG A 138 8.81 -3.78 4.92
C ARG A 138 8.22 -5.13 5.37
N GLY A 139 8.62 -5.62 6.54
CA GLY A 139 8.08 -6.85 7.14
C GLY A 139 6.57 -6.79 7.41
N LEU A 140 6.01 -5.60 7.64
CA LEU A 140 4.56 -5.40 7.75
C LEU A 140 3.83 -5.79 6.45
N PHE A 141 4.34 -5.36 5.30
CA PHE A 141 3.79 -5.72 3.99
C PHE A 141 3.94 -7.21 3.72
N ASP A 142 5.15 -7.75 3.92
CA ASP A 142 5.44 -9.18 3.71
C ASP A 142 4.53 -10.07 4.56
N SER A 143 4.26 -9.66 5.81
CA SER A 143 3.41 -10.42 6.74
C SER A 143 1.92 -10.31 6.39
N TYR A 144 1.44 -9.11 6.06
CA TYR A 144 0.02 -8.90 5.75
C TYR A 144 -0.40 -9.59 4.44
N TYR A 145 0.49 -9.61 3.46
CA TYR A 145 0.25 -10.23 2.15
C TYR A 145 0.84 -11.65 2.01
N ALA A 146 1.20 -12.29 3.12
CA ALA A 146 1.83 -13.61 3.11
C ALA A 146 0.95 -14.69 2.47
N ASP A 147 -0.38 -14.54 2.54
CA ASP A 147 -1.39 -15.45 1.99
C ASP A 147 -1.70 -15.21 0.50
N ARG A 148 -1.01 -14.26 -0.16
CA ARG A 148 -1.22 -13.92 -1.57
C ARG A 148 -0.16 -14.57 -2.46
N ASP A 149 -0.63 -15.32 -3.43
CA ASP A 149 0.21 -15.94 -4.46
C ASP A 149 0.53 -14.98 -5.62
N GLN A 150 -0.20 -13.88 -5.73
CA GLN A 150 -0.03 -12.90 -6.79
C GLN A 150 1.34 -12.20 -6.70
N PRO A 151 2.09 -12.09 -7.81
CA PRO A 151 3.39 -11.42 -7.82
C PRO A 151 3.28 -9.89 -7.67
N VAL A 152 2.17 -9.28 -8.12
CA VAL A 152 1.98 -7.82 -8.06
C VAL A 152 0.84 -7.50 -7.10
N ILE A 153 1.15 -6.71 -6.08
CA ILE A 153 0.23 -6.33 -5.02
C ILE A 153 -0.08 -4.84 -5.11
N PHE A 154 -1.36 -4.51 -5.14
CA PHE A 154 -1.88 -3.14 -5.02
C PHE A 154 -2.46 -2.95 -3.61
N ASP A 155 -1.73 -2.22 -2.76
CA ASP A 155 -2.26 -1.80 -1.47
C ASP A 155 -3.02 -0.47 -1.61
N THR A 156 -4.26 -0.44 -1.12
CA THR A 156 -5.12 0.72 -1.24
C THR A 156 -5.15 1.48 0.08
N SER A 157 -4.83 2.78 0.04
CA SER A 157 -5.11 3.71 1.13
C SER A 157 -5.06 5.14 0.64
N ARG A 158 -5.96 5.96 1.17
CA ARG A 158 -5.99 7.40 0.91
C ARG A 158 -4.79 8.13 1.53
N SER A 159 -4.09 7.52 2.48
CA SER A 159 -2.90 8.09 3.12
C SER A 159 -1.61 7.84 2.34
N TRP A 160 -1.60 6.98 1.32
CA TRP A 160 -0.33 6.59 0.67
C TRP A 160 0.40 7.72 -0.04
N THR A 161 -0.33 8.73 -0.51
CA THR A 161 0.28 9.92 -1.11
C THR A 161 1.03 10.77 -0.08
N ALA A 162 0.60 10.78 1.19
CA ALA A 162 1.33 11.45 2.27
C ALA A 162 2.58 10.67 2.72
N GLN A 163 2.64 9.36 2.44
CA GLN A 163 3.76 8.49 2.82
C GLN A 163 4.73 8.24 1.64
N LEU A 164 4.61 9.00 0.54
CA LEU A 164 5.31 8.73 -0.71
C LEU A 164 6.83 8.60 -0.53
N SER A 165 7.47 9.50 0.21
CA SER A 165 8.91 9.42 0.48
C SER A 165 9.33 8.14 1.21
N ALA A 166 8.51 7.69 2.18
CA ALA A 166 8.78 6.44 2.90
C ALA A 166 8.56 5.23 2.00
N LEU A 167 7.49 5.23 1.19
CA LEU A 167 7.22 4.18 0.22
C LEU A 167 8.34 4.03 -0.80
N MET A 168 8.88 5.13 -1.34
CA MET A 168 9.98 5.08 -2.32
C MET A 168 11.28 4.54 -1.74
N LYS A 169 11.54 4.74 -0.44
CA LYS A 169 12.69 4.12 0.23
C LYS A 169 12.51 2.62 0.41
N LEU A 170 11.28 2.17 0.63
CA LEU A 170 10.97 0.75 0.83
C LEU A 170 10.86 0.03 -0.50
N PHE A 171 10.17 0.61 -1.48
CA PHE A 171 9.83 0.06 -2.79
C PHE A 171 10.18 1.10 -3.88
N PRO A 172 11.45 1.20 -4.30
CA PRO A 172 11.90 2.23 -5.25
C PRO A 172 11.19 2.22 -6.60
N ASP A 173 10.71 1.05 -7.01
CA ASP A 173 10.02 0.86 -8.29
C ASP A 173 8.50 1.00 -8.18
N ALA A 174 7.97 1.21 -6.97
CA ALA A 174 6.54 1.29 -6.76
C ALA A 174 5.90 2.46 -7.53
N LYS A 175 4.69 2.22 -8.00
CA LYS A 175 3.86 3.17 -8.73
C LYS A 175 2.54 3.37 -8.00
N LEU A 176 1.99 4.57 -8.10
CA LEU A 176 0.80 4.99 -7.37
C LEU A 176 -0.31 5.39 -8.33
N ILE A 177 -1.42 4.64 -8.31
CA ILE A 177 -2.64 4.95 -9.04
C ILE A 177 -3.52 5.86 -8.17
N CYS A 178 -3.59 7.13 -8.54
CA CYS A 178 -4.31 8.16 -7.81
C CYS A 178 -5.64 8.48 -8.50
N THR A 179 -6.73 7.92 -7.97
CA THR A 179 -8.07 8.14 -8.52
C THR A 179 -8.62 9.51 -8.12
N VAL A 180 -9.03 10.30 -9.11
CA VAL A 180 -9.55 11.66 -8.94
C VAL A 180 -10.91 11.81 -9.59
N ARG A 181 -11.69 12.75 -9.07
CA ARG A 181 -13.03 13.10 -9.55
C ARG A 181 -13.34 14.51 -9.11
N ASN A 182 -14.09 15.26 -9.90
CA ASN A 182 -14.55 16.60 -9.52
C ASN A 182 -15.09 16.58 -8.08
N VAL A 183 -14.51 17.42 -7.22
CA VAL A 183 -14.76 17.39 -5.77
C VAL A 183 -16.22 17.69 -5.44
N ALA A 184 -16.93 18.47 -6.26
CA ALA A 184 -18.36 18.69 -6.08
C ALA A 184 -19.16 17.37 -6.22
N TRP A 185 -18.79 16.50 -7.17
CA TRP A 185 -19.42 15.19 -7.31
C TRP A 185 -19.06 14.21 -6.19
N VAL A 186 -17.86 14.35 -5.60
CA VAL A 186 -17.47 13.64 -4.37
C VAL A 186 -18.36 14.07 -3.20
N MET A 187 -18.52 15.37 -2.98
CA MET A 187 -19.38 15.93 -1.94
C MET A 187 -20.86 15.53 -2.14
N ASP A 188 -21.35 15.58 -3.38
CA ASP A 188 -22.71 15.15 -3.73
C ASP A 188 -22.91 13.65 -3.42
N SER A 189 -21.91 12.81 -3.73
CA SER A 189 -21.98 11.38 -3.38
C SER A 189 -22.07 11.16 -1.88
N LEU A 190 -21.32 11.91 -1.07
CA LEU A 190 -21.32 11.77 0.39
C LEU A 190 -22.62 12.30 1.00
N GLU A 191 -23.14 13.43 0.50
CA GLU A 191 -24.41 14.00 0.94
C GLU A 191 -25.59 13.06 0.64
N ARG A 192 -25.60 12.38 -0.51
CA ARG A 192 -26.64 11.36 -0.80
C ARG A 192 -26.59 10.22 0.19
N GLN A 193 -25.40 9.73 0.51
CA GLN A 193 -25.25 8.65 1.48
C GLN A 193 -25.73 9.08 2.87
N PHE A 194 -25.41 10.31 3.28
CA PHE A 194 -25.96 10.86 4.52
C PHE A 194 -27.50 10.94 4.50
N ARG A 195 -28.11 11.40 3.40
CA ARG A 195 -29.57 11.50 3.28
C ARG A 195 -30.28 10.15 3.20
N ASN A 196 -29.64 9.14 2.61
CA ASN A 196 -30.19 7.78 2.55
C ASN A 196 -30.27 7.15 3.95
N ASN A 197 -29.33 7.49 4.84
CA ASN A 197 -29.29 7.03 6.23
C ASN A 197 -29.89 8.07 7.19
N ALA A 198 -31.09 8.57 6.88
CA ALA A 198 -31.72 9.69 7.58
C ALA A 198 -31.92 9.50 9.10
N PHE A 199 -31.97 8.25 9.57
CA PHE A 199 -32.20 7.90 10.98
C PHE A 199 -30.93 7.48 11.73
N GLU A 200 -29.74 7.57 11.10
CA GLU A 200 -28.48 7.15 11.69
C GLU A 200 -27.42 8.25 11.64
N ASN A 201 -26.72 8.44 12.77
CA ASN A 201 -25.58 9.34 12.82
C ASN A 201 -24.31 8.60 12.35
N THR A 202 -23.93 8.85 11.11
CA THR A 202 -22.68 8.30 10.54
C THR A 202 -21.45 8.79 11.31
N ARG A 203 -20.36 8.01 11.27
CA ARG A 203 -19.06 8.39 11.86
C ARG A 203 -18.26 9.38 11.00
N LEU A 204 -18.83 9.86 9.90
CA LEU A 204 -18.18 10.86 9.04
C LEU A 204 -18.07 12.24 9.70
N PHE A 205 -18.92 12.51 10.70
CA PHE A 205 -19.02 13.81 11.38
C PHE A 205 -18.72 13.65 12.87
N ASN A 206 -18.02 14.59 13.48
CA ASN A 206 -17.57 14.45 14.87
C ASN A 206 -18.62 14.90 15.89
N ASN A 207 -19.49 15.85 15.53
CA ASN A 207 -20.44 16.47 16.46
C ASN A 207 -21.76 16.84 15.74
N PRO A 208 -22.83 17.20 16.49
CA PRO A 208 -24.11 17.59 15.90
C PRO A 208 -24.04 18.85 15.02
N GLY A 209 -23.12 19.77 15.32
CA GLY A 209 -22.92 21.00 14.54
C GLY A 209 -22.48 20.68 13.11
N GLU A 210 -21.52 19.78 12.93
CA GLU A 210 -21.09 19.31 11.60
C GLU A 210 -22.24 18.66 10.82
N ARG A 211 -23.18 17.98 11.49
CA ARG A 211 -24.31 17.27 10.86
C ARG A 211 -25.49 18.18 10.49
N SER A 212 -25.51 19.41 10.97
CA SER A 212 -26.71 20.27 10.99
C SER A 212 -27.30 20.54 9.60
N THR A 213 -26.52 21.14 8.70
CA THR A 213 -26.98 21.51 7.35
C THR A 213 -26.05 20.92 6.29
N VAL A 214 -26.48 20.93 5.03
CA VAL A 214 -25.60 20.52 3.92
C VAL A 214 -24.31 21.34 3.92
N TYR A 215 -24.38 22.63 4.28
CA TYR A 215 -23.24 23.54 4.38
C TYR A 215 -22.22 23.08 5.43
N THR A 216 -22.68 22.83 6.66
CA THR A 216 -21.78 22.39 7.74
C THR A 216 -21.18 21.01 7.43
N ARG A 217 -21.94 20.13 6.78
CA ARG A 217 -21.47 18.79 6.42
C ARG A 217 -20.36 18.85 5.36
N VAL A 218 -20.58 19.56 4.25
CA VAL A 218 -19.56 19.65 3.20
C VAL A 218 -18.32 20.41 3.68
N GLU A 219 -18.48 21.43 4.52
CA GLU A 219 -17.36 22.15 5.15
C GLU A 219 -16.56 21.21 6.07
N ALA A 220 -17.26 20.45 6.93
CA ALA A 220 -16.63 19.47 7.80
C ALA A 220 -15.90 18.35 7.04
N LEU A 221 -16.38 17.94 5.86
CA LEU A 221 -15.71 16.94 5.02
C LEU A 221 -14.50 17.52 4.28
N ALA A 222 -14.57 18.80 3.91
CA ALA A 222 -13.53 19.53 3.19
C ALA A 222 -12.35 19.97 4.07
N GLY A 223 -12.50 19.98 5.40
CA GLY A 223 -11.44 20.40 6.32
C GLY A 223 -10.12 19.64 6.09
N ALA A 224 -8.99 20.31 6.31
CA ALA A 224 -7.66 19.81 5.93
C ALA A 224 -7.29 18.42 6.48
N ASN A 225 -7.81 18.05 7.65
CA ASN A 225 -7.60 16.74 8.30
C ASN A 225 -8.87 15.88 8.28
N ARG A 226 -9.74 16.08 7.30
CA ARG A 226 -11.06 15.44 7.20
C ARG A 226 -11.14 14.58 5.94
N LEU A 227 -12.24 13.84 5.81
CA LEU A 227 -12.40 12.74 4.85
C LEU A 227 -11.98 13.07 3.42
N VAL A 228 -12.29 14.30 2.95
CA VAL A 228 -11.97 14.77 1.60
C VAL A 228 -10.75 15.68 1.61
N GLY A 229 -10.66 16.60 2.57
CA GLY A 229 -9.56 17.58 2.60
C GLY A 229 -8.19 16.95 2.78
N TYR A 230 -8.05 15.96 3.67
CA TYR A 230 -6.76 15.28 3.91
C TYR A 230 -6.19 14.62 2.64
N PRO A 231 -6.90 13.69 1.97
CA PRO A 231 -6.38 13.08 0.75
C PRO A 231 -6.20 14.09 -0.38
N TRP A 232 -6.98 15.18 -0.42
CA TRP A 232 -6.80 16.25 -1.39
C TRP A 232 -5.46 16.96 -1.20
N HIS A 233 -5.13 17.36 0.03
CA HIS A 233 -3.84 17.98 0.34
C HIS A 233 -2.67 17.02 0.12
N ALA A 234 -2.78 15.79 0.63
CA ALA A 234 -1.75 14.77 0.48
C ALA A 234 -1.47 14.43 -0.99
N LEU A 235 -2.51 14.29 -1.81
CA LEU A 235 -2.34 14.07 -3.25
C LEU A 235 -1.69 15.28 -3.94
N ARG A 236 -2.12 16.49 -3.60
CA ARG A 236 -1.53 17.70 -4.18
C ARG A 236 -0.04 17.80 -3.84
N GLU A 237 0.33 17.54 -2.59
CA GLU A 237 1.74 17.47 -2.15
C GLU A 237 2.53 16.44 -2.96
N ALA A 238 2.01 15.22 -3.09
CA ALA A 238 2.64 14.15 -3.86
C ALA A 238 2.92 14.57 -5.32
N CYS A 239 1.98 15.25 -5.98
CA CYS A 239 2.14 15.71 -7.36
C CYS A 239 3.28 16.73 -7.55
N TYR A 240 3.70 17.43 -6.50
CA TYR A 240 4.82 18.38 -6.56
C TYR A 240 6.10 17.86 -5.90
N SER A 241 6.12 16.59 -5.49
CA SER A 241 7.29 15.95 -4.90
C SER A 241 8.33 15.55 -5.96
N GLU A 242 9.53 15.21 -5.50
CA GLU A 242 10.59 14.62 -6.35
C GLU A 242 10.20 13.26 -6.94
N PHE A 243 9.12 12.63 -6.45
CA PHE A 243 8.63 11.33 -6.91
C PHE A 243 7.38 11.46 -7.78
N ALA A 244 7.07 12.66 -8.29
CA ALA A 244 5.85 12.90 -9.04
C ALA A 244 5.67 11.96 -10.26
N GLU A 245 6.77 11.59 -10.92
CA GLU A 245 6.82 10.61 -12.02
C GLU A 245 6.30 9.21 -11.66
N ARG A 246 6.22 8.87 -10.37
CA ARG A 246 5.69 7.60 -9.86
C ARG A 246 4.17 7.62 -9.67
N LEU A 247 3.51 8.75 -9.95
CA LEU A 247 2.07 8.94 -9.81
C LEU A 247 1.38 8.91 -11.18
N VAL A 248 0.24 8.23 -11.25
CA VAL A 248 -0.76 8.42 -12.31
C VAL A 248 -2.06 8.93 -11.73
N LEU A 249 -2.55 10.05 -12.23
CA LEU A 249 -3.87 10.59 -11.93
C LEU A 249 -4.89 9.99 -12.90
N VAL A 250 -5.91 9.32 -12.38
CA VAL A 250 -6.97 8.68 -13.17
C VAL A 250 -8.29 9.36 -12.88
N ASP A 251 -8.84 10.05 -13.88
CA ASP A 251 -10.16 10.67 -13.77
C ASP A 251 -11.26 9.60 -13.82
N TYR A 252 -12.12 9.58 -12.79
CA TYR A 252 -13.25 8.67 -12.68
C TYR A 252 -14.20 8.74 -13.87
N ASP A 253 -14.47 9.95 -14.39
CA ASP A 253 -15.41 10.13 -15.48
C ASP A 253 -14.82 9.53 -16.78
N LEU A 254 -13.50 9.62 -16.99
CA LEU A 254 -12.82 8.93 -18.09
C LEU A 254 -12.79 7.41 -17.89
N LEU A 255 -12.46 6.94 -16.68
CA LEU A 255 -12.44 5.50 -16.37
C LEU A 255 -13.80 4.86 -16.66
N THR A 256 -14.89 5.54 -16.33
CA THR A 256 -16.24 5.01 -16.59
C THR A 256 -16.70 5.16 -18.04
N ALA A 257 -16.25 6.19 -18.75
CA ALA A 257 -16.64 6.41 -20.15
C ALA A 257 -15.81 5.59 -21.16
N ARG A 258 -14.52 5.38 -20.86
CA ARG A 258 -13.54 4.75 -21.75
C ARG A 258 -12.64 3.77 -20.98
N PRO A 259 -13.19 2.74 -20.30
CA PRO A 259 -12.43 1.91 -19.38
C PRO A 259 -11.29 1.13 -20.06
N ALA A 260 -11.48 0.67 -21.29
CA ALA A 260 -10.46 -0.05 -22.05
C ALA A 260 -9.22 0.82 -22.31
N ASP A 261 -9.43 2.05 -22.80
CA ASP A 261 -8.34 2.99 -23.07
C ASP A 261 -7.60 3.38 -21.78
N VAL A 262 -8.34 3.64 -20.69
CA VAL A 262 -7.75 4.01 -19.40
C VAL A 262 -6.93 2.86 -18.82
N LEU A 263 -7.43 1.62 -18.87
CA LEU A 263 -6.66 0.48 -18.39
C LEU A 263 -5.43 0.24 -19.25
N GLN A 264 -5.51 0.33 -20.57
CA GLN A 264 -4.33 0.20 -21.43
C GLN A 264 -3.21 1.17 -21.00
N LEU A 265 -3.53 2.46 -20.81
CA LEU A 265 -2.58 3.46 -20.34
C LEU A 265 -2.06 3.16 -18.93
N LEU A 266 -2.88 2.57 -18.06
CA LEU A 266 -2.44 2.12 -16.75
C LEU A 266 -1.44 0.96 -16.85
N TYR A 267 -1.66 -0.03 -17.71
CA TYR A 267 -0.69 -1.12 -17.94
C TYR A 267 0.63 -0.58 -18.49
N GLU A 268 0.58 0.34 -19.45
CA GLU A 268 1.77 1.02 -19.98
C GLU A 268 2.51 1.79 -18.89
N PHE A 269 1.79 2.55 -18.06
CA PHE A 269 2.36 3.26 -16.92
C PHE A 269 2.98 2.29 -15.90
N LEU A 270 2.31 1.18 -15.59
CA LEU A 270 2.79 0.16 -14.66
C LEU A 270 3.97 -0.64 -15.22
N GLY A 271 4.10 -0.76 -16.54
CA GLY A 271 5.09 -1.63 -17.19
C GLY A 271 4.69 -3.11 -17.14
N GLU A 272 3.39 -3.39 -17.03
CA GLU A 272 2.83 -4.75 -16.97
C GLU A 272 2.21 -5.14 -18.31
N GLU A 273 2.15 -6.45 -18.58
CA GLU A 273 1.54 -6.99 -19.80
C GLU A 273 0.02 -6.73 -19.84
N PRO A 274 -0.54 -6.26 -20.96
CA PRO A 274 -1.97 -6.02 -21.09
C PRO A 274 -2.82 -7.25 -20.77
N PHE A 275 -3.95 -7.03 -20.11
CA PHE A 275 -4.94 -8.07 -19.78
C PHE A 275 -6.31 -7.67 -20.30
N GLU A 276 -7.07 -8.64 -20.81
CA GLU A 276 -8.43 -8.43 -21.29
C GLU A 276 -9.42 -8.38 -20.11
N HIS A 277 -9.93 -7.19 -19.81
CA HIS A 277 -10.85 -6.95 -18.71
C HIS A 277 -12.33 -7.08 -19.14
N ASP A 278 -13.16 -7.61 -18.25
CA ASP A 278 -14.61 -7.68 -18.43
C ASP A 278 -15.28 -6.49 -17.73
N PHE A 279 -15.73 -5.51 -18.52
CA PHE A 279 -16.40 -4.30 -18.04
C PHE A 279 -17.89 -4.49 -17.72
N GLU A 280 -18.48 -5.62 -18.08
CA GLU A 280 -19.89 -5.96 -17.86
C GLU A 280 -20.10 -6.84 -16.63
N ASN A 281 -19.03 -7.33 -16.02
CA ASN A 281 -19.06 -8.22 -14.86
C ASN A 281 -18.04 -7.84 -13.78
N VAL A 282 -18.09 -6.58 -13.34
CA VAL A 282 -17.31 -6.11 -12.20
C VAL A 282 -18.03 -6.45 -10.90
N GLN A 283 -17.33 -7.08 -9.96
CA GLN A 283 -17.90 -7.46 -8.67
C GLN A 283 -16.98 -7.01 -7.54
N TYR A 284 -17.52 -6.14 -6.68
CA TYR A 284 -16.86 -5.75 -5.44
C TYR A 284 -17.89 -5.21 -4.46
N ASP A 285 -17.85 -5.70 -3.23
CA ASP A 285 -18.63 -5.16 -2.10
C ASP A 285 -17.84 -5.35 -0.80
N ALA A 286 -18.09 -4.50 0.19
CA ALA A 286 -17.42 -4.56 1.49
C ALA A 286 -18.36 -4.14 2.65
N PRO A 287 -19.41 -4.93 2.90
CA PRO A 287 -20.46 -4.58 3.84
C PRO A 287 -19.96 -4.43 5.28
N GLU A 288 -19.01 -5.24 5.75
CA GLU A 288 -18.53 -5.14 7.14
C GLU A 288 -17.79 -3.83 7.40
N PHE A 289 -17.02 -3.34 6.42
CA PHE A 289 -16.32 -2.07 6.54
C PHE A 289 -17.28 -0.89 6.55
N ASP A 290 -18.32 -0.94 5.70
CA ASP A 290 -19.33 0.12 5.60
C ASP A 290 -20.15 0.23 6.88
N ALA A 291 -20.53 -0.91 7.46
CA ALA A 291 -21.25 -0.98 8.72
C ALA A 291 -20.50 -0.30 9.88
N GLN A 292 -19.16 -0.41 9.92
CA GLN A 292 -18.35 0.27 10.95
C GLN A 292 -18.43 1.80 10.88
N LEU A 293 -18.83 2.36 9.73
CA LEU A 293 -19.00 3.80 9.51
C LEU A 293 -20.46 4.26 9.73
N GLY A 294 -21.40 3.34 9.98
CA GLY A 294 -22.84 3.61 9.97
C GLY A 294 -23.38 3.90 8.57
N LEU A 295 -22.80 3.23 7.56
CA LEU A 295 -23.14 3.39 6.15
C LEU A 295 -23.46 2.02 5.52
N ASP A 296 -24.30 2.00 4.48
CA ASP A 296 -24.54 0.81 3.66
C ASP A 296 -24.15 1.10 2.21
N GLY A 297 -23.46 0.15 1.58
CA GLY A 297 -23.12 0.16 0.16
C GLY A 297 -22.20 1.33 -0.26
N LEU A 298 -21.36 1.84 0.63
CA LEU A 298 -20.36 2.84 0.28
C LEU A 298 -19.34 2.22 -0.69
N HIS A 299 -18.85 1.01 -0.45
CA HIS A 299 -17.86 0.36 -1.31
C HIS A 299 -18.45 -0.63 -2.33
N ARG A 300 -19.79 -0.67 -2.47
CA ARG A 300 -20.44 -1.48 -3.50
C ARG A 300 -20.18 -0.91 -4.90
N VAL A 301 -19.54 -1.71 -5.74
CA VAL A 301 -19.32 -1.41 -7.15
C VAL A 301 -20.48 -1.95 -7.97
N HIS A 302 -20.85 -1.22 -9.01
CA HIS A 302 -21.87 -1.69 -9.93
C HIS A 302 -21.30 -2.69 -10.94
N LYS A 303 -22.14 -3.62 -11.38
CA LYS A 303 -21.75 -4.71 -12.28
C LYS A 303 -21.14 -4.23 -13.60
N THR A 304 -21.80 -3.27 -14.25
CA THR A 304 -21.33 -2.68 -15.52
C THR A 304 -20.64 -1.35 -15.28
N VAL A 305 -19.45 -1.20 -15.87
CA VAL A 305 -18.68 0.04 -15.90
C VAL A 305 -19.24 0.96 -17.00
N GLN A 306 -19.98 1.97 -16.57
CA GLN A 306 -20.56 2.96 -17.47
C GLN A 306 -20.76 4.28 -16.75
N PRO A 307 -20.79 5.42 -17.48
CA PRO A 307 -21.15 6.70 -16.90
C PRO A 307 -22.57 6.65 -16.33
N ARG A 308 -22.76 7.32 -15.19
CA ARG A 308 -24.04 7.40 -14.50
C ARG A 308 -24.40 8.87 -14.29
N PRO A 309 -24.89 9.55 -15.33
CA PRO A 309 -25.29 10.95 -15.21
C PRO A 309 -26.40 11.07 -14.17
N ARG A 310 -26.33 12.14 -13.38
CA ARG A 310 -27.31 12.44 -12.34
C ARG A 310 -27.40 13.93 -12.11
N GLU A 311 -28.54 14.40 -11.64
CA GLU A 311 -28.71 15.78 -11.18
C GLU A 311 -28.16 15.92 -9.76
N THR A 312 -27.40 16.99 -9.49
CA THR A 312 -26.83 17.25 -8.15
C THR A 312 -27.91 17.57 -7.12
N ILE A 313 -27.72 17.14 -5.87
CA ILE A 313 -28.54 17.53 -4.71
C ILE A 313 -27.88 18.61 -3.84
N LEU A 314 -26.67 19.03 -4.23
CA LEU A 314 -26.00 20.15 -3.60
C LEU A 314 -26.58 21.48 -4.11
N PRO A 315 -26.73 22.48 -3.23
CA PRO A 315 -26.95 23.87 -3.62
C PRO A 315 -25.95 24.34 -4.71
N PRO A 316 -26.38 25.17 -5.68
CA PRO A 316 -25.52 25.61 -6.79
C PRO A 316 -24.20 26.27 -6.36
N ASP A 317 -24.25 27.07 -5.29
CA ASP A 317 -23.09 27.75 -4.73
C ASP A 317 -22.04 26.77 -4.16
N LEU A 318 -22.50 25.72 -3.47
CA LEU A 318 -21.62 24.65 -2.98
C LEU A 318 -21.02 23.86 -4.14
N PHE A 319 -21.84 23.49 -5.13
CA PHE A 319 -21.36 22.74 -6.29
C PHE A 319 -20.29 23.53 -7.08
N GLN A 320 -20.55 24.82 -7.33
CA GLN A 320 -19.61 25.70 -8.01
C GLN A 320 -18.30 25.83 -7.21
N ARG A 321 -18.39 26.06 -5.90
CA ARG A 321 -17.21 26.20 -5.02
C ARG A 321 -16.31 24.98 -5.08
N TYR A 322 -16.87 23.78 -4.92
CA TYR A 322 -16.06 22.55 -4.88
C TYR A 322 -15.59 22.09 -6.26
N SER A 323 -16.27 22.47 -7.34
CA SER A 323 -15.82 22.14 -8.71
C SER A 323 -14.46 22.75 -9.05
N GLN A 324 -14.13 23.89 -8.45
CA GLN A 324 -12.86 24.60 -8.64
C GLN A 324 -11.65 23.89 -7.99
N LEU A 325 -11.86 22.87 -7.16
CA LEU A 325 -10.78 22.16 -6.46
C LEU A 325 -10.14 21.03 -7.30
N SER A 326 -10.50 20.91 -8.57
CA SER A 326 -10.02 19.86 -9.49
C SER A 326 -8.63 20.18 -10.06
N PHE A 327 -7.64 20.36 -9.18
CA PHE A 327 -6.30 20.84 -9.56
C PHE A 327 -5.56 19.95 -10.57
N TRP A 328 -5.93 18.69 -10.72
CA TRP A 328 -5.28 17.76 -11.65
C TRP A 328 -5.45 18.12 -13.13
N HIS A 329 -6.42 18.99 -13.48
CA HIS A 329 -6.55 19.51 -14.84
C HIS A 329 -5.37 20.43 -15.21
N ASP A 330 -4.81 21.15 -14.23
CA ASP A 330 -3.69 22.06 -14.43
C ASP A 330 -2.62 21.87 -13.35
N LEU A 331 -1.59 21.09 -13.70
CA LEU A 331 -0.47 20.74 -12.84
C LEU A 331 0.84 21.26 -13.45
N PRO A 332 1.09 22.58 -13.41
CA PRO A 332 2.30 23.15 -13.99
C PRO A 332 3.53 22.60 -13.26
N HIS A 333 4.57 22.22 -14.01
CA HIS A 333 5.83 21.71 -13.48
C HIS A 333 5.74 20.40 -12.66
N SER A 334 4.64 19.66 -12.74
CA SER A 334 4.53 18.31 -12.19
C SER A 334 4.95 17.27 -13.23
N ALA A 335 5.70 16.25 -12.79
CA ALA A 335 6.04 15.08 -13.61
C ALA A 335 4.98 13.96 -13.54
N ALA A 336 3.87 14.17 -12.81
CA ALA A 336 2.83 13.16 -12.66
C ALA A 336 2.16 12.83 -14.00
N TYR A 337 1.96 11.54 -14.25
CA TYR A 337 1.21 11.07 -15.41
C TYR A 337 -0.28 11.38 -15.21
N ARG A 338 -0.97 11.78 -16.28
CA ARG A 338 -2.36 12.27 -16.19
C ARG A 338 -3.24 11.62 -17.25
N ILE A 339 -4.18 10.81 -16.80
CA ILE A 339 -5.30 10.29 -17.58
C ILE A 339 -6.53 11.10 -17.16
N VAL A 340 -6.55 12.37 -17.57
CA VAL A 340 -7.59 13.35 -17.20
C VAL A 340 -8.14 14.02 -18.45
N ALA A 341 -9.39 14.50 -18.38
CA ALA A 341 -9.94 15.29 -19.47
C ALA A 341 -9.12 16.57 -19.64
N GLN A 342 -8.71 16.86 -20.88
CA GLN A 342 -8.10 18.14 -21.21
C GLN A 342 -9.15 19.24 -21.03
N ALA A 343 -8.80 20.29 -20.28
CA ALA A 343 -9.61 21.50 -20.27
C ALA A 343 -9.64 22.09 -21.69
N PRO A 344 -10.76 22.66 -22.15
CA PRO A 344 -10.78 23.44 -23.38
C PRO A 344 -9.71 24.54 -23.27
N THR A 345 -8.73 24.54 -24.18
CA THR A 345 -7.72 25.58 -24.25
C THR A 345 -8.38 26.88 -24.70
N ASP A 346 -8.96 27.64 -23.78
CA ASP A 346 -9.22 29.05 -24.04
C ASP A 346 -7.84 29.71 -24.19
N GLN A 347 -7.53 30.10 -25.42
CA GLN A 347 -6.36 30.91 -25.71
C GLN A 347 -6.43 32.17 -24.84
N GLN A 348 -5.60 32.22 -23.80
CA GLN A 348 -5.33 33.44 -23.05
C GLN A 348 -4.61 34.42 -23.98
N GLN A 349 -5.38 35.11 -24.83
CA GLN A 349 -4.95 36.40 -25.36
C GLN A 349 -4.98 37.38 -24.19
N HIS A 350 -3.85 37.47 -23.50
CA HIS A 350 -3.55 38.64 -22.68
C HIS A 350 -3.42 39.85 -23.61
N THR A 351 -4.54 40.52 -23.88
CA THR A 351 -4.54 41.92 -24.31
C THR A 351 -5.17 42.74 -23.20
N MET A 352 -4.32 43.42 -22.44
CA MET A 352 -4.73 44.51 -21.55
C MET A 352 -5.50 45.55 -22.39
N PRO A 353 -6.73 45.93 -22.04
CA PRO A 353 -7.35 47.11 -22.63
C PRO A 353 -6.65 48.36 -22.07
N GLU A 354 -6.22 49.26 -22.96
CA GLU A 354 -5.66 50.56 -22.57
C GLU A 354 -6.67 51.37 -21.73
N PRO A 355 -6.20 52.09 -20.69
CA PRO A 355 -7.09 52.91 -19.87
C PRO A 355 -7.60 54.10 -20.69
N LYS A 356 -8.91 54.13 -20.94
CA LYS A 356 -9.58 55.33 -21.45
C LYS A 356 -9.66 56.37 -20.33
N GLN A 357 -8.66 57.24 -20.27
CA GLN A 357 -8.83 58.58 -19.71
C GLN A 357 -9.25 59.53 -20.83
N THR A 358 -10.48 59.99 -20.77
CA THR A 358 -10.81 61.30 -21.32
C THR A 358 -11.80 61.94 -20.37
N VAL A 359 -11.26 62.81 -19.53
CA VAL A 359 -12.01 63.77 -18.73
C VAL A 359 -12.52 64.85 -19.69
N GLN A 360 -13.82 65.13 -19.64
CA GLN A 360 -14.38 66.45 -19.93
C GLN A 360 -15.33 66.83 -18.80
#